data_AF-A0A8S3DZN5-F1
#
_entry.id   AF-A0A8S3DZN5-F1
#
_cell.length_a   1.000
_cell.length_b   1.000
_cell.length_c   1.000
_cell.angle_alpha   90.00
_cell.angle_beta   90.00
_cell.angle_gamma   90.00
#
_symmetry.space_group_name_H-M   'P 1'
#
loop_
_entity.id
_entity.type
_entity.pdbx_description
1 polymer ?
#
loop_
_entity_poly.entity_id
_entity_poly.type
_entity_poly.pdbx_seq_one_letter_code
_entity_poly.pdbx_strand_id
1 'polypeptide(L)'
;MSVQMKSIQFNFHGLLTLVQILVSPLVSISHAIEFFMFQMVVWYDLYVYTPLQIHLSPCMARIPRFIRIGDQCITVFNANIVTYSRTLLIMPIAWCLKYNYPVLACLLVILHDFLDHVDGIVAKVQKRLYGENIDDPVLGGFMDAFCDKIVNIFCLWTILQETHFAQTSTLVSIGFIVLCYTIIGLETAIGVVRVQDYFYAALNKNKVSCQGSTSAAMEGKLKEKLESMGLAFLCLSTGHLSPFNHWSGMTGVICFSLTIRLAYASLMKKLQAREIISAKQKAASTGVTSETVSPSVSPVNKSIAVINAFNSLTDVKYRSRALTIDSLVRE
;
A
#
# COMPACT_ATOMS: atom_id res chain seq x y z
N MET A 1 51.46 7.82 -21.65
CA MET A 1 50.25 7.08 -21.24
C MET A 1 49.18 7.94 -20.54
N SER A 2 49.45 9.18 -20.10
CA SER A 2 48.47 10.03 -19.39
C SER A 2 47.45 10.77 -20.29
N VAL A 3 47.64 10.76 -21.61
CA VAL A 3 46.78 11.52 -22.55
C VAL A 3 45.52 10.76 -22.97
N GLN A 4 45.53 9.42 -22.99
CA GLN A 4 44.35 8.64 -23.37
C GLN A 4 43.25 8.62 -22.30
N MET A 5 43.58 8.84 -21.02
CA MET A 5 42.58 8.81 -19.94
C MET A 5 41.65 10.04 -19.93
N LYS A 6 42.12 11.19 -20.42
CA LYS A 6 41.31 12.44 -20.50
C LYS A 6 40.24 12.39 -21.59
N SER A 7 40.46 11.66 -22.68
CA SER A 7 39.49 11.54 -23.77
C SER A 7 38.27 10.67 -23.39
N ILE A 8 38.47 9.63 -22.58
CA ILE A 8 37.39 8.73 -22.13
C ILE A 8 36.46 9.44 -21.12
N GLN A 9 37.00 10.28 -20.23
CA GLN A 9 36.17 11.02 -19.27
C GLN A 9 35.24 12.04 -19.93
N PHE A 10 35.63 12.63 -21.06
CA PHE A 10 34.80 13.62 -21.77
C PHE A 10 33.54 13.00 -22.38
N ASN A 11 33.63 11.78 -22.91
CA ASN A 11 32.49 11.07 -23.49
C ASN A 11 31.47 10.59 -22.46
N PHE A 12 31.91 10.28 -21.23
CA PHE A 12 31.01 9.82 -20.17
C PHE A 12 30.10 10.95 -19.66
N HIS A 13 30.63 12.17 -19.52
CA HIS A 13 29.82 13.33 -19.10
C HIS A 13 28.76 13.70 -20.14
N GLY A 14 29.11 13.67 -21.43
CA GLY A 14 28.16 13.89 -22.52
C GLY A 14 27.03 12.85 -22.53
N LEU A 15 27.37 11.57 -22.34
CA LEU A 15 26.37 10.49 -22.25
C LEU A 15 25.45 10.66 -21.05
N LEU A 16 25.98 10.99 -19.87
CA LEU A 16 25.18 11.18 -18.66
C LEU A 16 24.21 12.36 -18.82
N THR A 17 24.67 13.48 -19.39
CA THR A 17 23.82 14.65 -19.66
C THR A 17 22.74 14.32 -20.67
N LEU A 18 23.04 13.55 -21.72
CA LEU A 18 22.06 13.10 -22.70
C LEU A 18 21.01 12.17 -22.07
N VAL A 19 21.43 11.22 -21.23
CA VAL A 19 20.52 10.36 -20.46
C VAL A 19 19.63 11.21 -19.53
N GLN A 20 20.19 12.19 -18.82
CA GLN A 20 19.42 13.08 -17.97
C GLN A 20 18.40 13.91 -18.76
N ILE A 21 18.77 14.45 -19.92
CA ILE A 21 17.86 15.21 -20.79
C ILE A 21 16.71 14.31 -21.29
N LEU A 22 16.99 13.05 -21.61
CA LEU A 22 15.97 12.09 -22.05
C LEU A 22 15.06 11.59 -20.91
N VAL A 23 15.62 11.41 -19.71
CA VAL A 23 14.90 10.89 -18.54
C VAL A 23 14.09 11.97 -17.85
N SER A 24 14.55 13.23 -17.84
CA SER A 24 13.87 14.37 -17.21
C SER A 24 12.39 14.52 -17.61
N PRO A 25 12.01 14.56 -18.90
CA PRO A 25 10.60 14.67 -19.29
C PRO A 25 9.78 13.45 -18.85
N LEU A 26 10.36 12.25 -18.87
CA LEU A 26 9.69 11.02 -18.41
C LEU A 26 9.40 11.08 -16.90
N VAL A 27 10.35 11.60 -16.12
CA VAL A 27 10.17 11.82 -14.68
C VAL A 27 9.08 12.87 -14.42
N SER A 28 9.08 13.98 -15.17
CA SER A 28 8.02 14.99 -15.08
C SER A 28 6.64 14.44 -15.41
N ILE A 29 6.52 13.65 -16.48
CA ILE A 29 5.27 12.98 -16.87
C ILE A 29 4.82 12.00 -15.78
N SER A 30 5.73 11.18 -15.23
CA SER A 30 5.42 10.29 -14.12
C SER A 30 4.83 11.06 -12.93
N HIS A 31 5.47 12.17 -12.55
CA HIS A 31 4.97 13.00 -11.45
C HIS A 31 3.60 13.63 -11.74
N ALA A 32 3.35 14.05 -12.99
CA ALA A 32 2.03 14.57 -13.38
C ALA A 32 0.96 13.48 -13.30
N ILE A 33 1.26 12.27 -13.76
CA ILE A 33 0.37 11.10 -13.66
C ILE A 33 0.10 10.80 -12.19
N GLU A 34 1.12 10.71 -11.35
CA GLU A 34 0.97 10.45 -9.92
C GLU A 34 0.09 11.50 -9.25
N PHE A 35 0.31 12.78 -9.53
CA PHE A 35 -0.52 13.87 -9.02
C PHE A 35 -1.99 13.67 -9.38
N PHE A 36 -2.27 13.37 -10.65
CA PHE A 36 -3.62 13.07 -11.11
C PHE A 36 -4.22 11.85 -10.40
N MET A 37 -3.44 10.77 -10.24
CA MET A 37 -3.89 9.57 -9.54
C MET A 37 -4.15 9.82 -8.06
N PHE A 38 -3.33 10.65 -7.39
CA PHE A 38 -3.59 11.08 -6.02
C PHE A 38 -4.93 11.83 -5.93
N GLN A 39 -5.20 12.73 -6.87
CA GLN A 39 -6.47 13.45 -6.90
C GLN A 39 -7.66 12.51 -7.13
N MET A 40 -7.49 11.49 -7.97
CA MET A 40 -8.50 10.44 -8.19
C MET A 40 -8.76 9.61 -6.93
N VAL A 41 -7.72 9.20 -6.19
CA VAL A 41 -7.88 8.48 -4.91
C VAL A 41 -8.61 9.35 -3.89
N VAL A 42 -8.30 10.65 -3.83
CA VAL A 42 -9.02 11.59 -2.96
C VAL A 42 -10.50 11.68 -3.35
N TRP A 43 -10.82 11.75 -4.64
CA TRP A 43 -12.20 11.73 -5.12
C TRP A 43 -12.89 10.41 -4.83
N TYR A 44 -12.19 9.28 -4.98
CA TYR A 44 -12.72 7.98 -4.64
C TYR A 44 -13.07 7.90 -3.14
N ASP A 45 -12.17 8.32 -2.25
CA ASP A 45 -12.43 8.35 -0.81
C ASP A 45 -13.64 9.23 -0.46
N LEU A 46 -13.78 10.37 -1.15
CA LEU A 46 -14.87 11.31 -0.91
C LEU A 46 -16.21 10.85 -1.47
N TYR A 47 -16.25 10.39 -2.71
CA TYR A 47 -17.49 10.13 -3.45
C TYR A 47 -17.94 8.66 -3.40
N VAL A 48 -17.03 7.73 -3.10
CA VAL A 48 -17.35 6.30 -3.01
C VAL A 48 -17.29 5.83 -1.56
N TYR A 49 -16.13 5.99 -0.91
CA TYR A 49 -15.94 5.44 0.43
C TYR A 49 -16.78 6.15 1.49
N THR A 50 -16.85 7.49 1.47
CA THR A 50 -17.61 8.24 2.50
C THR A 50 -19.11 7.88 2.48
N PRO A 51 -19.82 7.90 1.33
CA PRO A 51 -21.21 7.43 1.27
C PRO A 51 -21.36 5.97 1.70
N LEU A 52 -20.44 5.10 1.27
CA LEU A 52 -20.45 3.71 1.66
C LEU A 52 -20.35 3.52 3.17
N GLN A 53 -19.42 4.23 3.83
CA GLN A 53 -19.26 4.22 5.28
C GLN A 53 -20.55 4.70 5.97
N ILE A 54 -21.17 5.78 5.49
CA ILE A 54 -22.42 6.32 6.06
C ILE A 54 -23.54 5.28 5.98
N HIS A 55 -23.70 4.60 4.85
CA HIS A 55 -24.79 3.65 4.63
C HIS A 55 -24.55 2.28 5.27
N LEU A 56 -23.30 1.81 5.36
CA LEU A 56 -22.96 0.52 5.97
C LEU A 56 -22.84 0.59 7.49
N SER A 57 -22.47 1.73 8.08
CA SER A 57 -22.28 1.84 9.54
C SER A 57 -23.52 1.40 10.36
N PRO A 58 -24.77 1.78 10.00
CA PRO A 58 -25.97 1.29 10.69
C PRO A 58 -26.17 -0.22 10.57
N CYS A 59 -25.78 -0.81 9.44
CA CYS A 59 -25.86 -2.25 9.25
C CYS A 59 -24.84 -2.98 10.14
N MET A 60 -23.59 -2.49 10.17
CA MET A 60 -22.54 -3.06 11.03
C MET A 60 -22.87 -2.91 12.52
N ALA A 61 -23.54 -1.83 12.92
CA ALA A 61 -23.98 -1.60 14.29
C ALA A 61 -25.05 -2.59 14.77
N ARG A 62 -25.82 -3.17 13.84
CA ARG A 62 -26.86 -4.17 14.15
C ARG A 62 -26.32 -5.59 14.27
N ILE A 63 -25.13 -5.87 13.73
CA ILE A 63 -24.54 -7.20 13.80
C ILE A 63 -24.01 -7.44 15.21
N PRO A 64 -24.47 -8.49 15.93
CA PRO A 64 -24.03 -8.75 17.28
C PRO A 64 -22.54 -9.13 17.28
N ARG A 65 -21.75 -8.41 18.06
CA ARG A 65 -20.32 -8.74 18.26
C ARG A 65 -20.13 -10.07 18.97
N PHE A 66 -20.99 -10.38 19.94
CA PHE A 66 -20.88 -11.55 20.80
C PHE A 66 -22.13 -12.42 20.71
N ILE A 67 -21.94 -13.73 20.74
CA ILE A 67 -23.01 -14.71 20.97
C ILE A 67 -22.72 -15.39 22.32
N ARG A 68 -23.75 -15.47 23.17
CA ARG A 68 -23.67 -16.17 24.45
C ARG A 68 -24.16 -17.61 24.26
N ILE A 69 -23.30 -18.58 24.53
CA ILE A 69 -23.63 -20.00 24.53
C ILE A 69 -23.35 -20.52 25.95
N GLY A 70 -24.40 -20.64 26.76
CA GLY A 70 -24.27 -20.85 28.21
C GLY A 70 -23.58 -19.66 28.89
N ASP A 71 -22.56 -19.94 29.70
CA ASP A 71 -21.79 -18.92 30.42
C ASP A 71 -20.63 -18.32 29.59
N GLN A 72 -20.41 -18.81 28.37
CA GLN A 72 -19.34 -18.34 27.51
C GLN A 72 -19.83 -17.24 26.56
N CYS A 73 -19.06 -16.16 26.47
CA CYS A 73 -19.28 -15.06 25.55
C CYS A 73 -18.25 -15.18 24.40
N ILE A 74 -18.71 -15.60 23.22
CA ILE A 74 -17.84 -15.82 22.06
C ILE A 74 -17.94 -14.62 21.13
N THR A 75 -16.79 -14.04 20.77
CA THR A 75 -16.72 -12.97 19.75
C THR A 75 -16.94 -13.58 18.37
N VAL A 76 -18.05 -13.25 17.73
CA VAL A 76 -18.42 -13.77 16.40
C VAL A 76 -18.19 -12.76 15.28
N PHE A 77 -18.10 -11.47 15.63
CA PHE A 77 -17.94 -10.40 14.65
C PHE A 77 -17.04 -9.31 15.19
N ASN A 78 -15.86 -9.14 14.60
CA ASN A 78 -14.96 -8.02 14.84
C ASN A 78 -14.17 -7.69 13.57
N ALA A 79 -13.43 -6.58 13.57
CA ALA A 79 -12.63 -6.16 12.42
C ALA A 79 -11.64 -7.27 11.98
N ASN A 80 -10.95 -7.90 12.92
CA ASN A 80 -9.99 -8.97 12.62
C ASN A 80 -10.64 -10.17 11.91
N ILE A 81 -11.85 -10.59 12.30
CA ILE A 81 -12.59 -11.67 11.63
C ILE A 81 -12.90 -11.27 10.18
N VAL A 82 -13.26 -10.01 9.92
CA VAL A 82 -13.48 -9.50 8.56
C VAL A 82 -12.18 -9.55 7.75
N THR A 83 -11.07 -9.10 8.33
CA THR A 83 -9.74 -9.17 7.71
C THR A 83 -9.36 -10.63 7.36
N TYR A 84 -9.52 -11.59 8.28
CA TYR A 84 -9.24 -13.00 7.99
C TYR A 84 -10.16 -13.56 6.92
N SER A 85 -11.45 -13.21 6.96
CA SER A 85 -12.44 -13.65 5.96
C SER A 85 -12.07 -13.13 4.57
N ARG A 86 -11.61 -11.87 4.50
CA ARG A 86 -11.07 -11.25 3.29
C ARG A 86 -9.85 -12.01 2.78
N THR A 87 -8.90 -12.36 3.64
CA THR A 87 -7.72 -13.16 3.26
C THR A 87 -8.09 -14.51 2.64
N LEU A 88 -9.15 -15.15 3.15
CA LEU A 88 -9.63 -16.42 2.60
C LEU A 88 -10.17 -16.32 1.16
N LEU A 89 -10.50 -15.10 0.67
CA LEU A 89 -10.91 -14.89 -0.74
C LEU A 89 -9.83 -15.26 -1.75
N ILE A 90 -8.60 -15.42 -1.31
CA ILE A 90 -7.51 -15.89 -2.16
C ILE A 90 -7.79 -17.25 -2.79
N MET A 91 -8.44 -18.15 -2.05
CA MET A 91 -8.77 -19.49 -2.52
C MET A 91 -9.81 -19.45 -3.66
N PRO A 92 -10.97 -18.78 -3.53
CA PRO A 92 -11.91 -18.68 -4.64
C PRO A 92 -11.36 -17.85 -5.80
N ILE A 93 -10.51 -16.83 -5.59
CA ILE A 93 -9.84 -16.12 -6.69
C ILE A 93 -8.98 -17.10 -7.49
N ALA A 94 -8.12 -17.85 -6.81
CA ALA A 94 -7.24 -18.83 -7.46
C ALA A 94 -8.03 -19.93 -8.17
N TRP A 95 -9.11 -20.41 -7.55
CA TRP A 95 -10.03 -21.36 -8.17
C TRP A 95 -10.67 -20.78 -9.43
N CYS A 96 -11.18 -19.55 -9.39
CA CYS A 96 -11.78 -18.92 -10.55
C CYS A 96 -10.79 -18.78 -11.71
N LEU A 97 -9.55 -18.38 -11.43
CA LEU A 97 -8.50 -18.33 -12.46
C LEU A 97 -8.22 -19.73 -13.03
N LYS A 98 -8.12 -20.75 -12.16
CA LYS A 98 -7.82 -22.12 -12.58
C LYS A 98 -8.84 -22.71 -13.55
N TYR A 99 -10.12 -22.43 -13.33
CA TYR A 99 -11.22 -22.93 -14.15
C TYR A 99 -11.68 -21.93 -15.21
N ASN A 100 -10.84 -20.93 -15.54
CA ASN A 100 -11.08 -19.95 -16.59
C ASN A 100 -12.39 -19.14 -16.39
N TYR A 101 -12.62 -18.67 -15.17
CA TYR A 101 -13.66 -17.69 -14.80
C TYR A 101 -13.04 -16.30 -14.50
N PRO A 102 -12.42 -15.62 -15.47
CA PRO A 102 -11.62 -14.41 -15.26
C PRO A 102 -12.45 -13.22 -14.75
N VAL A 103 -13.71 -13.11 -15.20
CA VAL A 103 -14.64 -12.07 -14.74
C VAL A 103 -14.97 -12.24 -13.27
N LEU A 104 -15.24 -13.48 -12.83
CA LEU A 104 -15.53 -13.76 -11.43
C LEU A 104 -14.29 -13.53 -10.56
N ALA A 105 -13.10 -13.94 -11.03
CA ALA A 105 -11.84 -13.63 -10.34
C ALA A 105 -11.64 -12.12 -10.17
N CYS A 106 -11.90 -11.32 -11.21
CA CYS A 106 -11.85 -9.86 -11.14
C CYS A 106 -12.85 -9.30 -10.12
N LEU A 107 -14.11 -9.75 -10.15
CA LEU A 107 -15.12 -9.32 -9.18
C LEU A 107 -14.74 -9.71 -7.75
N LEU A 108 -14.11 -10.87 -7.54
CA LEU A 108 -13.61 -11.28 -6.22
C LEU A 108 -12.43 -10.43 -5.73
N VAL A 109 -11.54 -9.98 -6.62
CA VAL A 109 -10.47 -9.02 -6.27
C VAL A 109 -11.09 -7.66 -5.90
N ILE A 110 -12.11 -7.19 -6.64
CA ILE A 110 -12.82 -5.96 -6.29
C ILE A 110 -13.55 -6.12 -4.95
N LEU A 111 -14.17 -7.27 -4.70
CA LEU A 111 -14.81 -7.58 -3.43
C LEU A 111 -13.79 -7.63 -2.29
N HIS A 112 -12.59 -8.17 -2.53
CA HIS A 112 -11.49 -8.13 -1.57
C HIS A 112 -11.13 -6.67 -1.19
N ASP A 113 -10.90 -5.81 -2.17
CA ASP A 113 -10.62 -4.38 -1.94
C ASP A 113 -11.78 -3.64 -1.25
N PHE A 114 -13.02 -4.07 -1.50
CA PHE A 114 -14.18 -3.56 -0.80
C PHE A 114 -14.22 -4.00 0.67
N LEU A 115 -13.90 -5.26 0.98
CA LEU A 115 -13.91 -5.76 2.36
C LEU A 115 -12.83 -5.11 3.24
N ASP A 116 -11.75 -4.61 2.64
CA ASP A 116 -10.76 -3.73 3.28
C ASP A 116 -11.32 -2.40 3.78
N HIS A 117 -12.36 -1.91 3.12
CA HIS A 117 -13.08 -0.76 3.65
C HIS A 117 -14.01 -1.15 4.80
N VAL A 118 -14.57 -2.37 4.75
CA VAL A 118 -15.56 -2.86 5.71
C VAL A 118 -14.93 -3.12 7.07
N ASP A 119 -13.74 -3.72 7.17
CA ASP A 119 -13.12 -3.97 8.47
C ASP A 119 -12.80 -2.67 9.23
N GLY A 120 -12.37 -1.62 8.52
CA GLY A 120 -12.18 -0.28 9.07
C GLY A 120 -13.48 0.37 9.55
N ILE A 121 -14.60 0.15 8.83
CA ILE A 121 -15.93 0.57 9.27
C ILE A 121 -16.34 -0.18 10.55
N VAL A 122 -16.15 -1.51 10.58
CA VAL A 122 -16.45 -2.36 11.74
C VAL A 122 -15.64 -1.91 12.95
N ALA A 123 -14.34 -1.65 12.80
CA ALA A 123 -13.49 -1.15 13.87
C ALA A 123 -14.01 0.18 14.44
N LYS A 124 -14.36 1.15 13.57
CA LYS A 124 -14.91 2.45 14.01
C LYS A 124 -16.24 2.30 14.74
N VAL A 125 -17.16 1.50 14.19
CA VAL A 125 -18.50 1.28 14.78
C VAL A 125 -18.38 0.56 16.12
N GLN A 126 -17.57 -0.47 16.23
CA GLN A 126 -17.39 -1.22 17.47
C GLN A 126 -16.69 -0.39 18.54
N LYS A 127 -15.69 0.42 18.17
CA LYS A 127 -15.06 1.39 19.06
C LYS A 127 -16.09 2.37 19.65
N ARG A 128 -17.04 2.84 18.83
CA ARG A 128 -18.12 3.73 19.27
C ARG A 128 -19.12 3.05 20.20
N LEU A 129 -19.53 1.81 19.89
CA LEU A 129 -20.60 1.11 20.63
C LEU A 129 -20.13 0.50 21.95
N TYR A 130 -18.90 -0.03 21.97
CA TYR A 130 -18.43 -0.84 23.08
C TYR A 130 -17.25 -0.21 23.84
N GLY A 131 -16.56 0.78 23.26
CA GLY A 131 -15.48 1.54 23.90
C GLY A 131 -14.10 1.35 23.26
N GLU A 132 -13.11 2.13 23.69
CA GLU A 132 -11.78 2.21 23.02
C GLU A 132 -10.86 1.01 23.26
N ASN A 133 -11.10 0.21 24.31
CA ASN A 133 -10.12 -0.77 24.82
C ASN A 133 -10.47 -2.23 24.51
N ILE A 134 -11.29 -2.50 23.49
CA ILE A 134 -11.82 -3.85 23.28
C ILE A 134 -10.94 -4.67 22.35
N ASP A 135 -10.53 -4.07 21.24
CA ASP A 135 -9.58 -4.68 20.32
C ASP A 135 -8.24 -3.96 20.45
N ASP A 136 -7.15 -4.71 20.34
CA ASP A 136 -5.82 -4.13 20.26
C ASP A 136 -5.65 -3.45 18.89
N PRO A 137 -5.62 -2.10 18.82
CA PRO A 137 -5.53 -1.38 17.55
C PRO A 137 -4.19 -1.64 16.84
N VAL A 138 -3.13 -1.99 17.60
CA VAL A 138 -1.81 -2.30 17.04
C VAL A 138 -1.85 -3.63 16.32
N LEU A 139 -2.47 -4.64 16.93
CA LEU A 139 -2.65 -5.94 16.29
C LEU A 139 -3.57 -5.84 15.07
N GLY A 140 -4.71 -5.15 15.20
CA GLY A 140 -5.65 -4.99 14.08
C GLY A 140 -5.01 -4.32 12.87
N GLY A 141 -4.34 -3.17 13.07
CA GLY A 141 -3.66 -2.46 11.99
C GLY A 141 -2.45 -3.21 11.40
N PHE A 142 -1.81 -4.08 12.18
CA PHE A 142 -0.78 -4.99 11.66
C PHE A 142 -1.40 -6.10 10.81
N MET A 143 -2.43 -6.78 11.33
CA MET A 143 -3.07 -7.91 10.67
C MET A 143 -3.67 -7.52 9.33
N ASP A 144 -4.37 -6.40 9.26
CA ASP A 144 -4.93 -5.82 8.05
C ASP A 144 -3.84 -5.62 6.97
N ALA A 145 -2.85 -4.78 7.29
CA ALA A 145 -1.77 -4.46 6.38
C ALA A 145 -0.89 -5.67 6.00
N PHE A 146 -0.80 -6.71 6.83
CA PHE A 146 -0.02 -7.92 6.55
C PHE A 146 -0.80 -8.90 5.67
N CYS A 147 -2.10 -9.07 5.94
CA CYS A 147 -3.00 -9.91 5.15
C CYS A 147 -3.08 -9.44 3.69
N ASP A 148 -3.10 -8.14 3.44
CA ASP A 148 -3.07 -7.60 2.06
C ASP A 148 -1.83 -8.04 1.29
N LYS A 149 -0.67 -8.11 1.95
CA LYS A 149 0.58 -8.55 1.31
C LYS A 149 0.50 -10.01 0.92
N ILE A 150 -0.05 -10.84 1.81
CA ILE A 150 -0.29 -12.26 1.53
C ILE A 150 -1.20 -12.38 0.31
N VAL A 151 -2.35 -11.71 0.31
CA VAL A 151 -3.31 -11.82 -0.80
C VAL A 151 -2.68 -11.36 -2.11
N ASN A 152 -2.02 -10.20 -2.12
CA ASN A 152 -1.41 -9.66 -3.33
C ASN A 152 -0.33 -10.60 -3.89
N ILE A 153 0.55 -11.15 -3.05
CA ILE A 153 1.63 -12.07 -3.46
C ILE A 153 1.06 -13.33 -4.10
N PHE A 154 0.08 -13.96 -3.47
CA PHE A 154 -0.48 -15.23 -3.94
C PHE A 154 -1.43 -15.04 -5.13
N CYS A 155 -2.17 -13.93 -5.22
CA CYS A 155 -2.93 -13.58 -6.41
C CYS A 155 -2.00 -13.38 -7.61
N LEU A 156 -0.91 -12.61 -7.44
CA LEU A 156 0.15 -12.45 -8.45
C LEU A 156 0.75 -13.78 -8.87
N TRP A 157 1.10 -14.61 -7.90
CA TRP A 157 1.64 -15.95 -8.15
C TRP A 157 0.67 -16.79 -8.99
N THR A 158 -0.62 -16.77 -8.64
CA THR A 158 -1.63 -17.56 -9.37
C THR A 158 -1.83 -17.03 -10.79
N ILE A 159 -1.88 -15.71 -10.98
CA ILE A 159 -1.93 -15.09 -12.31
C ILE A 159 -0.73 -15.55 -13.14
N LEU A 160 0.47 -15.57 -12.56
CA LEU A 160 1.69 -16.00 -13.25
C LEU A 160 1.62 -17.47 -13.71
N GLN A 161 1.04 -18.35 -12.88
CA GLN A 161 0.88 -19.77 -13.20
C GLN A 161 -0.16 -20.02 -14.29
N GLU A 162 -1.27 -19.28 -14.28
CA GLU A 162 -2.38 -19.47 -15.23
C GLU A 162 -2.25 -18.62 -16.51
N THR A 163 -1.24 -17.75 -16.59
CA THR A 163 -0.97 -16.94 -17.80
C THR A 163 -0.42 -17.82 -18.94
N HIS A 164 -1.13 -17.87 -20.07
CA HIS A 164 -0.68 -18.59 -21.26
C HIS A 164 0.38 -17.81 -22.06
N PHE A 165 1.66 -18.14 -21.85
CA PHE A 165 2.77 -17.47 -22.54
C PHE A 165 3.03 -17.95 -23.97
N ALA A 166 2.36 -19.01 -24.44
CA ALA A 166 2.66 -19.66 -25.73
C ALA A 166 2.51 -18.73 -26.95
N GLN A 167 1.59 -17.76 -26.90
CA GLN A 167 1.33 -16.81 -27.99
C GLN A 167 1.96 -15.43 -27.76
N THR A 168 2.72 -15.28 -26.68
CA THR A 168 3.37 -14.02 -26.33
C THR A 168 4.84 -14.07 -26.75
N SER A 169 5.37 -12.95 -27.26
CA SER A 169 6.81 -12.89 -27.58
C SER A 169 7.65 -13.13 -26.32
N THR A 170 8.76 -13.86 -26.48
CA THR A 170 9.64 -14.23 -25.35
C THR A 170 10.06 -13.02 -24.52
N LEU A 171 10.34 -11.89 -25.17
CA LEU A 171 10.74 -10.65 -24.50
C LEU A 171 9.64 -10.10 -23.59
N VAL A 172 8.39 -10.08 -24.07
CA VAL A 172 7.24 -9.60 -23.28
C VAL A 172 6.96 -10.56 -22.12
N SER A 173 7.03 -11.87 -22.36
CA SER A 173 6.89 -12.88 -21.31
C SER A 173 7.93 -12.72 -20.20
N ILE A 174 9.22 -12.57 -20.56
CA ILE A 174 10.30 -12.31 -19.59
C ILE A 174 10.05 -11.00 -18.85
N GLY A 175 9.69 -9.92 -19.56
CA GLY A 175 9.41 -8.62 -18.94
C GLY A 175 8.27 -8.70 -17.91
N PHE A 176 7.19 -9.41 -18.23
CA PHE A 176 6.08 -9.61 -17.32
C PHE A 176 6.44 -10.48 -16.10
N ILE A 177 7.21 -11.56 -16.32
CA ILE A 177 7.71 -12.40 -15.24
C ILE A 177 8.56 -11.57 -14.27
N VAL A 178 9.51 -10.78 -14.79
CA VAL A 178 10.36 -9.90 -13.99
C VAL A 178 9.52 -8.87 -13.22
N LEU A 179 8.52 -8.26 -13.88
CA LEU A 179 7.59 -7.33 -13.25
C LEU A 179 6.88 -7.97 -12.04
N CYS A 180 6.28 -9.15 -12.23
CA CYS A 180 5.54 -9.84 -11.17
C CYS A 180 6.45 -10.24 -10.00
N TYR A 181 7.62 -10.82 -10.29
CA TYR A 181 8.58 -11.19 -9.24
C TYR A 181 9.16 -9.99 -8.50
N THR A 182 9.34 -8.85 -9.17
CA THR A 182 9.76 -7.61 -8.52
C THR A 182 8.72 -7.14 -7.50
N ILE A 183 7.44 -7.18 -7.86
CA ILE A 183 6.35 -6.80 -6.93
C ILE A 183 6.26 -7.81 -5.78
N ILE A 184 6.30 -9.11 -6.05
CA ILE A 184 6.32 -10.14 -4.99
C ILE A 184 7.47 -9.91 -4.02
N GLY A 185 8.68 -9.62 -4.52
CA GLY A 185 9.84 -9.31 -3.69
C GLY A 185 9.66 -8.06 -2.85
N LEU A 186 9.13 -6.98 -3.43
CA LEU A 186 8.84 -5.73 -2.71
C LEU A 186 7.76 -5.90 -1.64
N GLU A 187 6.66 -6.58 -1.95
CA GLU A 187 5.59 -6.85 -0.98
C GLU A 187 6.08 -7.75 0.15
N THR A 188 6.93 -8.75 -0.15
CA THR A 188 7.55 -9.60 0.86
C THR A 188 8.46 -8.77 1.78
N ALA A 189 9.31 -7.91 1.21
CA ALA A 189 10.19 -7.04 1.99
C ALA A 189 9.40 -6.07 2.88
N ILE A 190 8.33 -5.46 2.35
CA ILE A 190 7.42 -4.60 3.11
C ILE A 190 6.71 -5.39 4.21
N GLY A 191 6.28 -6.62 3.92
CA GLY A 191 5.67 -7.54 4.90
C GLY A 191 6.62 -7.85 6.06
N VAL A 192 7.89 -8.18 5.77
CA VAL A 192 8.92 -8.40 6.80
C VAL A 192 9.12 -7.15 7.67
N VAL A 193 9.18 -5.97 7.05
CA VAL A 193 9.27 -4.69 7.77
C VAL A 193 8.06 -4.52 8.70
N ARG A 194 6.83 -4.81 8.24
CA ARG A 194 5.61 -4.72 9.06
C ARG A 194 5.65 -5.67 10.26
N VAL A 195 6.08 -6.92 10.07
CA VAL A 195 6.23 -7.91 11.14
C VAL A 195 7.22 -7.41 12.19
N GLN A 196 8.38 -6.92 11.76
CA GLN A 196 9.39 -6.35 12.65
C GLN A 196 8.86 -5.14 13.42
N ASP A 197 8.17 -4.21 12.76
CA ASP A 197 7.57 -3.02 13.40
C ASP A 197 6.53 -3.43 14.46
N TYR A 198 5.70 -4.42 14.15
CA TYR A 198 4.70 -4.95 15.08
C TYR A 198 5.35 -5.55 16.33
N PHE A 199 6.31 -6.48 16.18
CA PHE A 199 6.98 -7.08 17.34
C PHE A 199 7.77 -6.06 18.14
N TYR A 200 8.39 -5.09 17.48
CA TYR A 200 9.07 -3.99 18.15
C TYR A 200 8.11 -3.13 18.97
N ALA A 201 6.94 -2.78 18.42
CA ALA A 201 5.91 -2.02 19.13
C ALA A 201 5.30 -2.84 20.29
N ALA A 202 5.05 -4.13 20.07
CA ALA A 202 4.50 -5.03 21.08
C ALA A 202 5.43 -5.20 22.28
N LEU A 203 6.74 -5.34 22.06
CA LEU A 203 7.74 -5.44 23.13
C LEU A 203 7.94 -4.13 23.90
N ASN A 204 7.74 -2.99 23.24
CA ASN A 204 7.97 -1.66 23.82
C ASN A 204 6.69 -0.96 24.32
N LYS A 205 5.55 -1.67 24.39
CA LYS A 205 4.26 -1.14 24.88
C LYS A 205 4.36 -0.38 26.22
N ASN A 206 5.33 -0.74 27.07
CA ASN A 206 5.51 -0.15 28.40
C ASN A 206 6.47 1.05 28.46
N LYS A 207 7.23 1.37 27.39
CA LYS A 207 8.36 2.29 27.49
C LYS A 207 8.23 3.60 26.72
N VAL A 208 7.49 3.65 25.62
CA VAL A 208 7.35 4.90 24.85
C VAL A 208 6.02 4.88 24.12
N SER A 209 5.16 5.86 24.38
CA SER A 209 4.06 6.25 23.48
C SER A 209 4.66 6.86 22.21
N CYS A 210 5.42 6.08 21.45
CA CYS A 210 6.00 6.54 20.20
C CYS A 210 4.89 6.46 19.17
N GLN A 211 4.07 7.50 19.19
CA GLN A 211 3.01 7.86 18.28
C GLN A 211 3.63 8.26 16.92
N GLY A 212 4.53 7.42 16.40
CA GLY A 212 4.98 7.43 15.02
C GLY A 212 3.87 6.83 14.19
N SER A 213 2.82 7.63 14.01
CA SER A 213 1.60 7.32 13.27
C SER A 213 1.88 6.39 12.10
N THR A 214 1.40 5.16 12.23
CA THR A 214 1.28 4.18 11.15
C THR A 214 0.26 4.61 10.08
N SER A 215 -0.18 5.89 10.09
CA SER A 215 -0.96 6.47 8.99
C SER A 215 -0.15 6.32 7.71
N ALA A 216 -0.71 5.56 6.77
CA ALA A 216 -0.17 5.46 5.44
C ALA A 216 -0.10 6.88 4.85
N ALA A 217 1.12 7.32 4.52
CA ALA A 217 1.28 8.46 3.63
C ALA A 217 0.40 8.22 2.38
N MET A 218 -0.15 9.28 1.78
CA MET A 218 -1.01 9.17 0.59
C MET A 218 -0.47 8.24 -0.50
N GLU A 219 0.87 8.16 -0.62
CA GLU A 219 1.60 7.22 -1.46
C GLU A 219 1.28 5.75 -1.21
N GLY A 220 1.17 5.33 0.05
CA GLY A 220 0.81 3.95 0.43
C GLY A 220 -0.61 3.59 -0.02
N LYS A 221 -1.58 4.49 0.21
CA LYS A 221 -2.97 4.30 -0.23
C LYS A 221 -3.08 4.21 -1.75
N LEU A 222 -2.40 5.11 -2.48
CA LEU A 222 -2.40 5.08 -3.94
C LEU A 222 -1.80 3.77 -4.45
N LYS A 223 -0.68 3.33 -3.86
CA LYS A 223 -0.03 2.07 -4.18
C LYS A 223 -1.00 0.89 -3.99
N GLU A 224 -1.66 0.80 -2.85
CA GLU A 224 -2.62 -0.28 -2.55
C GLU A 224 -3.76 -0.33 -3.58
N LYS A 225 -4.31 0.83 -3.98
CA LYS A 225 -5.36 0.88 -5.02
C LYS A 225 -4.85 0.52 -6.41
N LEU A 226 -3.62 0.92 -6.75
CA LEU A 226 -2.96 0.49 -7.99
C LEU A 226 -2.70 -1.02 -8.02
N GLU A 227 -2.35 -1.62 -6.88
CA GLU A 227 -2.18 -3.07 -6.75
C GLU A 227 -3.49 -3.81 -6.97
N SER A 228 -4.55 -3.44 -6.25
CA SER A 228 -5.88 -4.04 -6.39
C SER A 228 -6.40 -3.91 -7.83
N MET A 229 -6.24 -2.72 -8.44
CA MET A 229 -6.65 -2.47 -9.81
C MET A 229 -5.82 -3.28 -10.82
N GLY A 230 -4.50 -3.34 -10.63
CA GLY A 230 -3.59 -4.13 -11.45
C GLY A 230 -3.93 -5.63 -11.42
N LEU A 231 -4.18 -6.16 -10.22
CA LEU A 231 -4.63 -7.54 -10.00
C LEU A 231 -5.96 -7.83 -10.69
N ALA A 232 -6.97 -6.96 -10.52
CA ALA A 232 -8.28 -7.14 -11.11
C ALA A 232 -8.21 -7.18 -12.65
N PHE A 233 -7.48 -6.24 -13.24
CA PHE A 233 -7.32 -6.17 -14.70
C PHE A 233 -6.50 -7.32 -15.29
N LEU A 234 -5.50 -7.81 -14.58
CA LEU A 234 -4.77 -9.01 -14.98
C LEU A 234 -5.61 -10.27 -14.82
N CYS A 235 -6.45 -10.38 -13.79
CA CYS A 235 -7.42 -11.46 -13.69
C CYS A 235 -8.32 -11.49 -14.94
N LEU A 236 -8.82 -10.33 -15.39
CA LEU A 236 -9.58 -10.24 -16.64
C LEU A 236 -8.77 -10.67 -17.87
N SER A 237 -7.47 -10.34 -17.93
CA SER A 237 -6.64 -10.66 -19.09
C SER A 237 -6.31 -12.14 -19.21
N THR A 238 -6.30 -12.90 -18.11
CA THR A 238 -6.02 -14.36 -18.13
C THR A 238 -6.98 -15.17 -19.00
N GLY A 239 -8.21 -14.69 -19.24
CA GLY A 239 -9.18 -15.36 -20.12
C GLY A 239 -8.89 -15.24 -21.61
N HIS A 240 -7.88 -14.45 -22.00
CA HIS A 240 -7.52 -14.23 -23.40
C HIS A 240 -6.26 -15.02 -23.77
N LEU A 241 -6.21 -15.51 -25.01
CA LEU A 241 -5.07 -16.26 -25.54
C LEU A 241 -3.76 -15.45 -25.55
N SER A 242 -3.85 -14.13 -25.65
CA SER A 242 -2.73 -13.20 -25.49
C SER A 242 -3.14 -12.08 -24.53
N PRO A 243 -2.79 -12.20 -23.23
CA PRO A 243 -3.18 -11.24 -22.20
C PRO A 243 -2.72 -9.82 -22.50
N PHE A 244 -1.59 -9.66 -23.20
CA PHE A 244 -0.98 -8.37 -23.52
C PHE A 244 -1.60 -7.65 -24.72
N ASN A 245 -2.32 -8.38 -25.58
CA ASN A 245 -3.04 -7.77 -26.71
C ASN A 245 -4.37 -7.15 -26.28
N HIS A 246 -4.86 -7.50 -25.09
CA HIS A 246 -6.10 -6.95 -24.55
C HIS A 246 -5.81 -5.73 -23.66
N TRP A 247 -6.68 -4.72 -23.74
CA TRP A 247 -6.52 -3.48 -22.98
C TRP A 247 -6.42 -3.72 -21.47
N SER A 248 -7.15 -4.71 -20.94
CA SER A 248 -7.09 -5.05 -19.52
C SER A 248 -5.70 -5.51 -19.10
N GLY A 249 -5.02 -6.35 -19.88
CA GLY A 249 -3.67 -6.80 -19.55
C GLY A 249 -2.67 -5.66 -19.57
N MET A 250 -2.76 -4.77 -20.57
CA MET A 250 -1.93 -3.57 -20.64
C MET A 250 -2.17 -2.64 -19.45
N THR A 251 -3.43 -2.37 -19.09
CA THR A 251 -3.77 -1.56 -17.91
C THR A 251 -3.20 -2.19 -16.64
N GLY A 252 -3.30 -3.50 -16.48
CA GLY A 252 -2.73 -4.23 -15.35
C GLY A 252 -1.21 -4.05 -15.24
N VAL A 253 -0.49 -4.24 -16.35
CA VAL A 253 0.97 -4.04 -16.42
C VAL A 253 1.38 -2.60 -16.10
N ILE A 254 0.63 -1.60 -16.59
CA ILE A 254 0.89 -0.19 -16.30
C ILE A 254 0.71 0.09 -14.80
N CYS A 255 -0.38 -0.39 -14.21
CA CYS A 255 -0.65 -0.22 -12.77
C CYS A 255 0.49 -0.79 -11.91
N PHE A 256 0.97 -1.97 -12.27
CA PHE A 256 2.10 -2.63 -11.60
C PHE A 256 3.44 -1.94 -11.80
N SER A 257 3.70 -1.42 -13.00
CA SER A 257 4.89 -0.62 -13.25
C SER A 257 4.94 0.62 -12.36
N LEU A 258 3.79 1.31 -12.19
CA LEU A 258 3.67 2.45 -11.29
C LEU A 258 3.79 2.04 -9.81
N THR A 259 3.22 0.88 -9.46
CA THR A 259 3.27 0.30 -8.12
C THR A 259 4.70 0.06 -7.66
N ILE A 260 5.58 -0.51 -8.51
CA ILE A 260 6.99 -0.78 -8.15
C ILE A 260 7.68 0.48 -7.63
N ARG A 261 7.49 1.60 -8.32
CA ARG A 261 8.10 2.88 -7.94
C ARG A 261 7.57 3.38 -6.59
N LEU A 262 6.26 3.34 -6.38
CA LEU A 262 5.61 3.73 -5.12
C LEU A 262 5.99 2.80 -3.96
N ALA A 263 6.08 1.50 -4.22
CA ALA A 263 6.48 0.49 -3.24
C ALA A 263 7.95 0.70 -2.81
N TYR A 264 8.84 0.95 -3.75
CA TYR A 264 10.23 1.28 -3.47
C TYR A 264 10.36 2.57 -2.64
N ALA A 265 9.68 3.64 -3.04
CA ALA A 265 9.69 4.90 -2.31
C ALA A 265 9.08 4.77 -0.88
N SER A 266 8.02 3.98 -0.73
CA SER A 266 7.43 3.63 0.57
C SER A 266 8.41 2.86 1.45
N LEU A 267 9.12 1.87 0.89
CA LEU A 267 10.12 1.08 1.61
C LEU A 267 11.28 1.95 2.08
N MET A 268 11.82 2.80 1.20
CA MET A 268 12.92 3.71 1.52
C MET A 268 12.56 4.67 2.66
N LYS A 269 11.34 5.24 2.66
CA LYS A 269 10.86 6.10 3.75
C LYS A 269 10.81 5.36 5.09
N LYS A 270 10.36 4.10 5.09
CA LYS A 270 10.31 3.27 6.31
C LYS A 270 11.71 2.94 6.84
N LEU A 271 12.64 2.61 5.97
CA LEU A 271 14.03 2.33 6.36
C LEU A 271 14.71 3.57 6.95
N GLN A 272 14.57 4.73 6.29
CA GLN A 272 15.09 6.01 6.80
C GLN A 272 14.49 6.39 8.16
N ALA A 273 13.18 6.19 8.34
CA ALA A 273 12.54 6.46 9.64
C ALA A 273 13.14 5.59 10.76
N ARG A 274 13.44 4.32 10.47
CA ARG A 274 14.08 3.40 11.44
C ARG A 274 15.51 3.79 11.78
N GLU A 275 16.28 4.24 10.80
CA GLU A 275 17.65 4.74 11.03
C GLU A 275 17.64 5.93 11.99
N ILE A 276 16.71 6.88 11.78
CA ILE A 276 16.55 8.06 12.65
C ILE A 276 16.16 7.64 14.07
N ILE A 277 15.21 6.72 14.23
CA ILE A 277 14.78 6.22 15.55
C ILE A 277 15.95 5.51 16.25
N SER A 278 16.66 4.64 15.53
CA SER A 278 17.81 3.91 16.05
C SER A 278 18.95 4.85 16.48
N ALA A 279 19.21 5.90 15.71
CA ALA A 279 20.20 6.92 16.05
C ALA A 279 19.80 7.71 17.31
N LYS A 280 18.53 8.10 17.44
CA LYS A 280 18.01 8.77 18.64
C LYS A 280 18.11 7.89 19.88
N GLN A 281 17.84 6.59 19.76
CA GLN A 281 17.96 5.65 20.87
C GLN A 281 19.41 5.45 21.31
N LYS A 282 20.34 5.36 20.35
CA LYS A 282 21.78 5.31 20.66
C LYS A 282 22.24 6.57 21.39
N ALA A 283 21.85 7.75 20.91
CA ALA A 283 22.18 9.03 21.56
C ALA A 283 21.62 9.13 22.99
N ALA A 284 20.38 8.67 23.21
CA ALA A 284 19.78 8.63 24.54
C ALA A 284 20.53 7.67 25.48
N SER A 285 21.02 6.55 24.97
CA SER A 285 21.78 5.57 25.78
C SER A 285 23.19 6.01 26.16
N THR A 286 23.82 6.89 25.37
CA THR A 286 25.20 7.37 25.62
C THR A 286 25.27 8.60 26.52
N GLY A 287 24.14 9.14 27.00
CA GLY A 287 24.11 10.31 27.88
C GLY A 287 24.64 11.59 27.24
N VAL A 288 24.82 11.62 25.93
CA VAL A 288 25.27 12.81 25.19
C VAL A 288 24.06 13.72 24.98
N THR A 289 24.06 14.87 25.63
CA THR A 289 23.00 15.88 25.50
C THR A 289 22.88 16.36 24.05
N SER A 290 21.66 16.27 23.51
CA SER A 290 21.29 16.34 22.09
C SER A 290 21.46 17.70 21.39
N GLU A 291 22.22 18.65 21.92
CA GLU A 291 22.25 20.02 21.38
C GLU A 291 23.08 20.23 20.10
N THR A 292 23.83 19.23 19.62
CA THR A 292 24.78 19.45 18.50
C THR A 292 24.62 18.53 17.27
N VAL A 293 23.61 17.66 17.20
CA VAL A 293 23.42 16.82 16.00
C VAL A 293 22.38 17.44 15.07
N SER A 294 22.80 18.42 14.28
CA SER A 294 22.07 18.82 13.09
C SER A 294 22.29 17.77 11.99
N PRO A 295 21.23 17.08 11.51
CA PRO A 295 21.41 16.10 10.45
C PRO A 295 21.88 16.81 9.18
N SER A 296 23.02 16.38 8.63
CA SER A 296 23.49 16.82 7.33
C SER A 296 22.43 16.47 6.28
N VAL A 297 21.71 17.49 5.83
CA VAL A 297 20.60 17.35 4.88
C VAL A 297 21.19 16.99 3.52
N SER A 298 21.08 15.71 3.13
CA SER A 298 21.43 15.29 1.78
C SER A 298 20.59 16.06 0.74
N PRO A 299 21.11 16.35 -0.47
CA PRO A 299 20.39 17.13 -1.49
C PRO A 299 19.04 16.50 -1.92
N VAL A 300 18.85 15.19 -1.69
CA VAL A 300 17.56 14.49 -1.89
C VAL A 300 16.46 15.03 -0.97
N ASN A 301 16.81 15.57 0.19
CA ASN A 301 15.85 16.09 1.16
C ASN A 301 15.23 17.45 0.77
N LYS A 302 15.83 18.23 -0.15
CA LYS A 302 15.22 19.49 -0.60
C LYS A 302 13.96 19.28 -1.45
N SER A 303 13.99 18.32 -2.38
CA SER A 303 12.80 17.95 -3.17
C SER A 303 11.73 17.29 -2.30
N ILE A 304 12.14 16.48 -1.32
CA ILE A 304 11.23 15.89 -0.32
C ILE A 304 10.62 16.96 0.59
N ALA A 305 11.36 18.02 0.94
CA ALA A 305 10.82 19.12 1.76
C ALA A 305 9.71 19.89 1.05
N VAL A 306 9.83 20.12 -0.27
CA VAL A 306 8.77 20.75 -1.07
C VAL A 306 7.54 19.85 -1.16
N ILE A 307 7.73 18.55 -1.37
CA ILE A 307 6.63 17.56 -1.38
C ILE A 307 5.96 17.47 0.00
N ASN A 308 6.73 17.51 1.09
CA ASN A 308 6.20 17.46 2.46
C ASN A 308 5.46 18.75 2.84
N ALA A 309 5.94 19.92 2.40
CA ALA A 309 5.25 21.19 2.58
C ALA A 309 3.92 21.23 1.80
N PHE A 310 3.88 20.65 0.61
CA PHE A 310 2.65 20.53 -0.18
C PHE A 310 1.67 19.51 0.43
N ASN A 311 2.18 18.36 0.89
CA ASN A 311 1.37 17.34 1.57
C ASN A 311 0.76 17.87 2.87
N SER A 312 1.47 18.72 3.63
CA SER A 312 0.91 19.31 4.85
C SER A 312 -0.21 20.30 4.55
N LEU A 313 -0.14 21.05 3.45
CA LEU A 313 -1.21 21.93 3.00
C LEU A 313 -2.47 21.15 2.59
N THR A 314 -2.31 20.02 1.90
CA THR A 314 -3.44 19.13 1.59
C THR A 314 -4.03 18.47 2.83
N ASP A 315 -3.18 18.05 3.78
CA ASP A 315 -3.59 17.37 5.01
C ASP A 315 -4.35 18.32 5.96
N VAL A 316 -3.92 19.57 6.10
CA VAL A 316 -4.63 20.60 6.89
C VAL A 316 -6.03 20.87 6.32
N LYS A 317 -6.15 20.96 5.00
CA LYS A 317 -7.45 21.17 4.33
C LYS A 317 -8.37 19.96 4.48
N TYR A 318 -7.80 18.76 4.55
CA TYR A 318 -8.52 17.51 4.78
C TYR A 318 -9.02 17.39 6.22
N ARG A 319 -8.15 17.68 7.19
CA ARG A 319 -8.47 17.60 8.62
C ARG A 319 -9.58 18.56 9.03
N SER A 320 -9.59 19.77 8.45
CA SER A 320 -10.67 20.74 8.64
C SER A 320 -12.02 20.23 8.13
N ARG A 321 -12.07 19.49 7.02
CA ARG A 321 -13.32 18.94 6.46
C ARG A 321 -13.78 17.65 7.13
N ALA A 322 -12.86 16.79 7.56
CA ALA A 322 -13.18 15.57 8.31
C ALA A 322 -13.90 15.91 9.62
N LEU A 323 -13.48 16.98 10.30
CA LEU A 323 -14.17 17.49 11.49
C LEU A 323 -15.61 17.97 11.21
N THR A 324 -15.86 18.53 10.02
CA THR A 324 -17.20 18.96 9.58
C THR A 324 -18.12 17.77 9.27
N ILE A 325 -17.57 16.68 8.73
CA ILE A 325 -18.34 15.45 8.48
C ILE A 325 -18.64 14.73 9.80
N ASP A 326 -17.67 14.68 10.72
CA ASP A 326 -17.89 14.11 12.06
C ASP A 326 -18.96 14.87 12.86
N SER A 327 -19.13 16.19 12.65
CA SER A 327 -20.26 16.93 13.24
C SER A 327 -21.60 16.57 12.58
N LEU A 328 -21.64 16.38 11.26
CA LEU A 328 -22.85 16.03 10.52
C LEU A 328 -23.34 14.60 10.77
N VAL A 329 -22.44 13.69 11.16
CA VAL A 329 -22.78 12.29 11.50
C VAL A 329 -23.18 12.14 12.99
N ARG A 330 -22.91 13.16 13.81
CA ARG A 330 -23.34 13.19 15.23
C ARG A 330 -24.77 13.72 15.41
N GLU A 331 -25.27 14.48 14.45
CA GLU A 331 -26.69 14.87 14.33
C GLU A 331 -27.52 13.74 13.72
#